data_AF-A0A1X2IU80-F1
#
_entry.id   AF-A0A1X2IU80-F1
#
_cell.length_a   1.000
_cell.length_b   1.000
_cell.length_c   1.000
_cell.angle_alpha   90.00
_cell.angle_beta   90.00
_cell.angle_gamma   90.00
#
_symmetry.space_group_name_H-M   'P 1'
#
loop_
_entity.id
_entity.type
_entity.pdbx_description
1 polymer ?
#
loop_
_entity_poly.entity_id
_entity_poly.type
_entity_poly.pdbx_seq_one_letter_code
_entity_poly.pdbx_strand_id
1 'polypeptide(L)'
;MAFLNGFKKNLNRAGQSIMQRTGNSDKTADSEFDEEFTRFKTLEKSLINYQRKQKDTWIQLEVSMTSAQTRIAQTIELFYDDSNPMGQGGADYKRVMEKLDEEAKTDLDAAFRTTVLEPFGRFCSYFPEINEAVKRRQKKLLDYDTQRSKVRKLIDKPSEDPQRLPRAEQEANMAREMYENLNSILVNDLPKVVELRVPYLDPSFEAMVKSQLRFAQTSYEQLEGLRRHFPPENENDQRVDNVLQQMRELTICGNF
;
A
#
# COMPACT_ATOMS: atom_id res chain seq x y z
N MET A 1 19.76 -27.67 -27.16
CA MET A 1 19.92 -28.61 -26.03
C MET A 1 19.49 -28.06 -24.65
N ALA A 2 19.63 -26.75 -24.36
CA ALA A 2 19.27 -26.18 -23.05
C ALA A 2 17.75 -26.27 -22.71
N PHE A 3 16.86 -26.09 -23.69
CA PHE A 3 15.41 -26.16 -23.51
C PHE A 3 14.91 -27.55 -23.05
N LEU A 4 15.39 -28.63 -23.68
CA LEU A 4 15.02 -30.01 -23.33
C LEU A 4 15.52 -30.40 -21.93
N ASN A 5 16.74 -29.96 -21.57
CA ASN A 5 17.28 -30.16 -20.22
C ASN A 5 16.52 -29.36 -19.16
N GLY A 6 16.05 -28.16 -19.47
CA GLY A 6 15.19 -27.36 -18.59
C GLY A 6 13.82 -28.00 -18.35
N PHE A 7 13.19 -28.51 -19.41
CA PHE A 7 11.90 -29.20 -19.33
C PHE A 7 11.99 -30.48 -18.48
N LYS A 8 13.02 -31.30 -18.71
CA LYS A 8 13.29 -32.52 -17.92
C LYS A 8 13.51 -32.21 -16.44
N LYS A 9 14.23 -31.14 -16.10
CA LYS A 9 14.44 -30.71 -14.71
C LYS A 9 13.13 -30.25 -14.05
N ASN A 10 12.27 -29.54 -14.77
CA ASN A 10 10.99 -29.08 -14.23
C ASN A 10 10.02 -30.24 -13.93
N LEU A 11 9.94 -31.25 -14.81
CA LEU A 11 9.16 -32.47 -14.57
C LEU A 11 9.66 -33.24 -13.34
N ASN A 12 10.98 -33.40 -13.19
CA ASN A 12 11.55 -34.07 -12.02
C ASN A 12 11.23 -33.31 -10.71
N ARG A 13 11.30 -31.98 -10.72
CA ARG A 13 10.95 -31.15 -9.55
C ARG A 13 9.47 -31.25 -9.19
N ALA A 14 8.58 -31.30 -10.19
CA ALA A 14 7.16 -31.49 -9.95
C ALA A 14 6.89 -32.86 -9.30
N GLY A 15 7.54 -33.93 -9.79
CA GLY A 15 7.47 -35.25 -9.17
C GLY A 15 7.97 -35.26 -7.72
N GLN A 16 9.11 -34.64 -7.46
CA GLN A 16 9.68 -34.56 -6.10
C GLN A 16 8.77 -33.78 -5.14
N SER A 17 8.17 -32.67 -5.60
CA SER A 17 7.23 -31.90 -4.78
C SER A 17 5.99 -32.70 -4.39
N ILE A 18 5.51 -33.60 -5.27
CA ILE A 18 4.38 -34.48 -4.96
C ILE A 18 4.83 -35.54 -3.93
N MET A 19 5.99 -36.16 -4.12
CA MET A 19 6.52 -37.17 -3.19
C MET A 19 6.74 -36.62 -1.76
N GLN A 20 7.21 -35.37 -1.64
CA GLN A 20 7.36 -34.71 -0.34
C GLN A 20 6.01 -34.49 0.35
N ARG A 21 4.97 -34.13 -0.40
CA ARG A 21 3.61 -33.94 0.14
C ARG A 21 2.95 -35.24 0.56
N THR A 22 3.31 -36.38 -0.04
CA THR A 22 2.78 -37.69 0.32
C THR A 22 3.61 -38.42 1.39
N GLY A 23 4.64 -37.75 1.96
CA GLY A 23 5.50 -38.33 3.00
C GLY A 23 6.51 -39.38 2.51
N ASN A 24 6.62 -39.56 1.20
CA ASN A 24 7.48 -40.59 0.57
C ASN A 24 8.91 -40.09 0.28
N SER A 25 9.27 -38.89 0.74
CA SER A 25 10.64 -38.37 0.64
C SER A 25 10.98 -37.39 1.76
N ASP A 26 12.27 -37.37 2.13
CA ASP A 26 12.80 -36.43 3.13
C ASP A 26 12.68 -34.99 2.63
N LYS A 27 12.30 -34.09 3.54
CA LYS A 27 12.19 -32.64 3.29
C LYS A 27 13.20 -31.91 4.19
N THR A 28 14.02 -31.07 3.59
CA THR A 28 14.89 -30.16 4.36
C THR A 28 14.04 -29.06 5.02
N ALA A 29 14.30 -28.79 6.31
CA ALA A 29 13.58 -27.81 7.10
C ALA A 29 14.49 -26.61 7.39
N ASP A 30 14.06 -25.41 6.98
CA ASP A 30 14.88 -24.20 7.00
C ASP A 30 14.18 -23.12 7.84
N SER A 31 14.14 -23.33 9.15
CA SER A 31 13.37 -22.47 10.08
C SER A 31 13.74 -20.99 10.00
N GLU A 32 15.03 -20.67 9.88
CA GLU A 32 15.54 -19.31 9.76
C GLU A 32 15.05 -18.62 8.47
N PHE A 33 15.09 -19.32 7.33
CA PHE A 33 14.53 -18.79 6.09
C PHE A 33 13.01 -18.62 6.18
N ASP A 34 12.31 -19.59 6.76
CA ASP A 34 10.84 -19.59 6.85
C ASP A 34 10.34 -18.40 7.69
N GLU A 35 11.04 -18.04 8.76
CA GLU A 35 10.75 -16.87 9.58
C GLU A 35 10.91 -15.56 8.78
N GLU A 36 12.08 -15.36 8.16
CA GLU A 36 12.37 -14.14 7.40
C GLU A 36 11.50 -14.01 6.14
N PHE A 37 11.20 -15.13 5.49
CA PHE A 37 10.27 -15.17 4.38
C PHE A 37 8.86 -14.78 4.82
N THR A 38 8.40 -15.24 5.99
CA THR A 38 7.09 -14.85 6.53
C THR A 38 7.01 -13.35 6.81
N ARG A 39 8.07 -12.78 7.39
CA ARG A 39 8.18 -11.32 7.62
C ARG A 39 8.13 -10.55 6.29
N PHE A 40 8.90 -10.99 5.29
CA PHE A 40 8.89 -10.40 3.95
C PHE A 40 7.51 -10.49 3.28
N LYS A 41 6.84 -11.64 3.30
CA LYS A 41 5.51 -11.81 2.69
C LYS A 41 4.44 -10.96 3.38
N THR A 42 4.56 -10.77 4.70
CA THR A 42 3.70 -9.85 5.45
C THR A 42 3.89 -8.41 4.98
N LEU A 43 5.15 -7.97 4.85
CA LEU A 43 5.49 -6.65 4.32
C LEU A 43 4.97 -6.44 2.90
N GLU A 44 5.27 -7.37 1.99
CA GLU A 44 4.86 -7.32 0.59
C GLU A 44 3.33 -7.20 0.47
N LYS A 45 2.59 -8.08 1.16
CA LYS A 45 1.13 -8.06 1.15
C LYS A 45 0.58 -6.74 1.65
N SER A 46 1.11 -6.23 2.76
CA SER A 46 0.67 -4.96 3.34
C SER A 46 0.93 -3.79 2.41
N LEU A 47 2.12 -3.69 1.81
CA LEU A 47 2.49 -2.58 0.94
C LEU A 47 1.80 -2.62 -0.43
N ILE A 48 1.65 -3.80 -1.05
CA ILE A 48 0.88 -3.92 -2.30
C ILE A 48 -0.59 -3.55 -2.07
N ASN A 49 -1.18 -4.00 -0.96
CA ASN A 49 -2.56 -3.63 -0.61
C ASN A 49 -2.69 -2.13 -0.35
N TYR A 50 -1.73 -1.55 0.36
CA TYR A 50 -1.69 -0.11 0.63
C TYR A 50 -1.57 0.69 -0.67
N GLN A 51 -0.61 0.35 -1.54
CA GLN A 51 -0.41 0.99 -2.83
C GLN A 51 -1.67 0.94 -3.69
N ARG A 52 -2.36 -0.21 -3.72
CA ARG A 52 -3.61 -0.36 -4.48
C ARG A 52 -4.73 0.52 -3.91
N LYS A 53 -4.88 0.56 -2.59
CA LYS A 53 -5.95 1.35 -1.94
C LYS A 53 -5.70 2.85 -2.05
N GLN A 54 -4.47 3.30 -1.78
CA GLN A 54 -4.15 4.73 -1.68
C GLN A 54 -4.22 5.49 -3.00
N LYS A 55 -4.10 4.78 -4.13
CA LYS A 55 -4.35 5.40 -5.44
C LYS A 55 -5.76 6.03 -5.52
N ASP A 56 -6.71 5.50 -4.75
CA ASP A 56 -8.13 5.82 -4.87
C ASP A 56 -8.76 6.46 -3.62
N THR A 57 -8.04 6.61 -2.50
CA THR A 57 -8.69 7.00 -1.22
C THR A 57 -8.43 8.43 -0.79
N TRP A 58 -7.27 8.78 -0.23
CA TRP A 58 -7.19 10.05 0.50
C TRP A 58 -7.33 11.29 -0.39
N ILE A 59 -6.50 11.43 -1.43
CA ILE A 59 -6.55 12.60 -2.30
C ILE A 59 -7.89 12.73 -3.04
N GLN A 60 -8.48 11.59 -3.44
CA GLN A 60 -9.78 11.57 -4.11
C GLN A 60 -10.91 11.98 -3.16
N LEU A 61 -10.84 11.59 -1.88
CA LEU A 61 -11.78 12.05 -0.86
C LEU A 61 -11.65 13.56 -0.65
N GLU A 62 -10.43 14.09 -0.56
CA GLU A 62 -10.18 15.52 -0.37
C GLU A 62 -10.73 16.33 -1.55
N VAL A 63 -10.38 15.94 -2.78
CA VAL A 63 -10.89 16.57 -4.01
C VAL A 63 -12.41 16.45 -4.12
N SER A 64 -13.00 15.32 -3.71
CA SER A 64 -14.45 15.16 -3.72
C SER A 64 -15.13 16.06 -2.70
N MET A 65 -14.52 16.23 -1.53
CA MET A 65 -15.00 17.12 -0.47
C MET A 65 -14.98 18.58 -0.92
N THR A 66 -13.85 19.06 -1.46
CA THR A 66 -13.74 20.45 -1.94
C THR A 66 -14.69 20.73 -3.09
N SER A 67 -14.89 19.75 -3.98
CA SER A 67 -15.85 19.87 -5.08
C SER A 67 -17.30 19.90 -4.58
N ALA A 68 -17.64 19.15 -3.52
CA ALA A 68 -18.95 19.23 -2.88
C ALA A 68 -19.16 20.58 -2.17
N GLN A 69 -18.16 21.06 -1.44
CA GLN A 69 -18.17 22.37 -0.79
C GLN A 69 -18.35 23.52 -1.80
N THR A 70 -17.70 23.42 -2.95
CA THR A 70 -17.86 24.38 -4.06
C THR A 70 -19.30 24.40 -4.58
N ARG A 71 -19.94 23.25 -4.78
CA ARG A 71 -21.35 23.19 -5.20
C ARG A 71 -22.30 23.78 -4.17
N ILE A 72 -22.01 23.57 -2.88
CA ILE A 72 -22.76 24.19 -1.79
C ILE A 72 -22.61 25.72 -1.87
N ALA A 73 -21.39 26.22 -2.05
CA ALA A 73 -21.14 27.65 -2.16
C ALA A 73 -21.81 28.30 -3.38
N GLN A 74 -21.81 27.62 -4.53
CA GLN A 74 -22.58 28.03 -5.71
C GLN A 74 -24.08 28.10 -5.44
N THR A 75 -24.60 27.14 -4.67
CA THR A 75 -26.02 27.14 -4.29
C THR A 75 -26.34 28.27 -3.31
N ILE A 76 -25.46 28.54 -2.35
CA ILE A 76 -25.58 29.65 -1.40
C ILE A 76 -25.62 30.99 -2.14
N GLU A 77 -24.71 31.21 -3.10
CA GLU A 77 -24.66 32.44 -3.92
C GLU A 77 -26.00 32.74 -4.60
N LEU A 78 -26.73 31.72 -5.08
CA LEU A 78 -28.04 31.91 -5.72
C LEU A 78 -29.11 32.51 -4.79
N PHE A 79 -28.96 32.38 -3.47
CA PHE A 79 -29.90 32.95 -2.49
C PHE A 79 -29.56 34.40 -2.11
N TYR A 80 -28.37 34.88 -2.45
CA TYR A 80 -27.89 36.20 -2.09
C TYR A 80 -27.62 37.01 -3.37
N ASP A 81 -28.60 37.78 -3.83
CA ASP A 81 -28.43 38.71 -4.94
C ASP A 81 -27.68 39.98 -4.53
N ASP A 82 -27.32 40.83 -5.52
CA ASP A 82 -26.59 42.09 -5.29
C ASP A 82 -27.37 43.11 -4.44
N SER A 83 -28.67 42.87 -4.20
CA SER A 83 -29.51 43.71 -3.34
C SER A 83 -29.45 43.29 -1.87
N ASN A 84 -28.95 42.08 -1.59
CA ASN A 84 -28.79 41.57 -0.24
C ASN A 84 -27.47 42.05 0.38
N PRO A 85 -27.47 42.60 1.61
CA PRO A 85 -26.24 42.99 2.31
C PRO A 85 -25.20 41.86 2.46
N MET A 86 -25.64 40.60 2.38
CA MET A 86 -24.80 39.40 2.44
C MET A 86 -24.31 38.91 1.05
N GLY A 87 -24.75 39.52 -0.05
CA GLY A 87 -24.40 39.17 -1.43
C GLY A 87 -22.89 39.10 -1.66
N GLN A 88 -22.15 40.12 -1.20
CA GLN A 88 -20.70 40.14 -1.29
C GLN A 88 -20.04 39.01 -0.47
N GLY A 89 -20.56 38.71 0.73
CA GLY A 89 -20.08 37.61 1.58
C GLY A 89 -20.26 36.23 0.94
N GLY A 90 -21.41 36.01 0.28
CA GLY A 90 -21.68 34.79 -0.48
C GLY A 90 -20.75 34.63 -1.69
N ALA A 91 -20.54 35.69 -2.47
CA ALA A 91 -19.64 35.69 -3.61
C ALA A 91 -18.17 35.45 -3.21
N ASP A 92 -17.70 36.09 -2.14
CA ASP A 92 -16.34 35.88 -1.62
C ASP A 92 -16.18 34.47 -1.01
N TYR A 93 -17.21 33.92 -0.34
CA TYR A 93 -17.21 32.53 0.13
C TYR A 93 -17.07 31.53 -1.01
N LYS A 94 -17.85 31.71 -2.08
CA LYS A 94 -17.72 30.87 -3.28
C LYS A 94 -16.33 30.96 -3.88
N ARG A 95 -15.77 32.17 -4.04
CA ARG A 95 -14.41 32.34 -4.58
C ARG A 95 -13.35 31.61 -3.74
N VAL A 96 -13.48 31.63 -2.41
CA VAL A 96 -12.59 30.88 -1.52
C VAL A 96 -12.76 29.36 -1.72
N MET A 97 -13.99 28.86 -1.80
CA MET A 97 -14.23 27.42 -2.03
C MET A 97 -13.70 26.95 -3.40
N GLU A 98 -13.90 27.74 -4.46
CA GLU A 98 -13.35 27.46 -5.80
C GLU A 98 -11.83 27.39 -5.79
N LYS A 99 -11.18 28.32 -5.08
CA LYS A 99 -9.72 28.33 -4.92
C LYS A 99 -9.21 27.10 -4.17
N LEU A 100 -9.87 26.72 -3.07
CA LEU A 100 -9.50 25.52 -2.30
C LEU A 100 -9.69 24.23 -3.11
N ASP A 101 -10.73 24.17 -3.94
CA ASP A 101 -10.95 23.05 -4.86
C ASP A 101 -9.88 22.97 -5.97
N GLU A 102 -9.45 24.10 -6.51
CA GLU A 102 -8.35 24.16 -7.47
C GLU A 102 -7.02 23.73 -6.83
N GLU A 103 -6.69 24.26 -5.65
CA GLU A 103 -5.48 23.90 -4.88
C GLU A 103 -5.46 22.39 -4.54
N ALA A 104 -6.61 21.81 -4.18
CA ALA A 104 -6.73 20.38 -3.91
C ALA A 104 -6.49 19.52 -5.16
N LYS A 105 -7.03 19.93 -6.32
CA LYS A 105 -6.91 19.20 -7.59
C LYS A 105 -5.53 19.30 -8.23
N THR A 106 -4.76 20.32 -7.89
CA THR A 106 -3.47 20.62 -8.53
C THR A 106 -2.32 20.34 -7.57
N ASP A 107 -2.05 21.27 -6.66
CA ASP A 107 -0.88 21.26 -5.78
C ASP A 107 -0.89 20.06 -4.83
N LEU A 108 -2.04 19.77 -4.22
CA LEU A 108 -2.16 18.69 -3.24
C LEU A 108 -2.04 17.31 -3.92
N ASP A 109 -2.69 17.10 -5.07
CA ASP A 109 -2.60 15.85 -5.83
C ASP A 109 -1.18 15.61 -6.36
N ALA A 110 -0.53 16.64 -6.92
CA ALA A 110 0.84 16.55 -7.40
C ALA A 110 1.83 16.24 -6.27
N ALA A 111 1.71 16.92 -5.12
CA ALA A 111 2.54 16.68 -3.95
C ALA A 111 2.34 15.26 -3.42
N PHE A 112 1.10 14.80 -3.28
CA PHE A 112 0.79 13.44 -2.80
C PHE A 112 1.32 12.35 -3.73
N ARG A 113 1.18 12.51 -5.05
CA ARG A 113 1.75 11.57 -6.03
C ARG A 113 3.25 11.43 -5.88
N THR A 114 3.96 12.55 -5.85
CA THR A 114 5.42 12.61 -5.84
C THR A 114 5.99 12.11 -4.52
N THR A 115 5.38 12.48 -3.39
CA THR A 115 5.94 12.22 -2.06
C THR A 115 5.42 10.94 -1.41
N VAL A 116 4.29 10.40 -1.86
CA VAL A 116 3.65 9.20 -1.29
C VAL A 116 3.50 8.10 -2.34
N LEU A 117 2.76 8.31 -3.42
CA LEU A 117 2.42 7.21 -4.34
C LEU A 117 3.65 6.66 -5.08
N GLU A 118 4.53 7.53 -5.58
CA GLU A 118 5.73 7.13 -6.31
C GLU A 118 6.74 6.37 -5.44
N PRO A 119 7.13 6.83 -4.23
CA PRO A 119 8.01 6.07 -3.35
C PRO A 119 7.47 4.68 -3.03
N PHE A 120 6.20 4.58 -2.63
CA PHE A 120 5.56 3.29 -2.37
C PHE A 120 5.57 2.38 -3.60
N GLY A 121 5.26 2.93 -4.79
CA GLY A 121 5.31 2.20 -6.04
C GLY A 121 6.71 1.70 -6.39
N ARG A 122 7.73 2.53 -6.19
CA ARG A 122 9.14 2.17 -6.40
C ARG A 122 9.58 1.08 -5.42
N PHE A 123 9.23 1.19 -4.14
CA PHE A 123 9.55 0.14 -3.16
C PHE A 123 8.91 -1.20 -3.54
N CYS A 124 7.63 -1.19 -3.92
CA CYS A 124 6.91 -2.40 -4.33
C CYS A 124 7.46 -3.00 -5.63
N SER A 125 8.10 -2.21 -6.49
CA SER A 125 8.67 -2.67 -7.77
C SER A 125 9.83 -3.65 -7.61
N TYR A 126 10.47 -3.72 -6.42
CA TYR A 126 11.54 -4.67 -6.12
C TYR A 126 11.03 -6.07 -5.74
N PHE A 127 9.78 -6.19 -5.27
CA PHE A 127 9.24 -7.47 -4.80
C PHE A 127 9.22 -8.59 -5.85
N PRO A 128 8.91 -8.34 -7.13
CA PRO A 128 8.97 -9.38 -8.17
C PRO A 128 10.35 -10.04 -8.28
N GLU A 129 11.43 -9.27 -8.19
CA GLU A 129 12.80 -9.79 -8.28
C GLU A 129 13.15 -10.66 -7.06
N ILE A 130 12.78 -10.20 -5.85
CA ILE A 130 12.96 -10.97 -4.61
C ILE A 130 12.17 -12.29 -4.68
N ASN A 131 10.92 -12.25 -5.16
CA ASN A 131 10.12 -13.46 -5.35
C ASN A 131 10.76 -14.43 -6.36
N GLU A 132 11.39 -13.94 -7.42
CA GLU A 132 12.13 -14.80 -8.36
C GLU A 132 13.37 -15.43 -7.72
N ALA A 133 14.09 -14.69 -6.86
CA ALA A 133 15.19 -15.25 -6.08
C ALA A 133 14.72 -16.37 -5.14
N VAL A 134 13.60 -16.16 -4.42
CA VAL A 134 12.96 -17.19 -3.59
C VAL A 134 12.54 -18.42 -4.41
N LYS A 135 11.94 -18.22 -5.60
CA LYS A 135 11.60 -19.33 -6.50
C LYS A 135 12.84 -20.10 -6.96
N ARG A 136 13.96 -19.42 -7.23
CA ARG A 136 15.24 -20.05 -7.58
C ARG A 136 15.78 -20.88 -6.42
N ARG A 137 15.77 -20.35 -5.19
CA ARG A 137 16.13 -21.10 -3.97
C ARG A 137 15.28 -22.36 -3.83
N GLN A 138 13.95 -22.25 -3.92
CA GLN A 138 13.06 -23.41 -3.79
C GLN A 138 13.34 -24.50 -4.83
N LYS A 139 13.63 -24.10 -6.08
CA LYS A 139 14.03 -25.05 -7.14
C LYS A 139 15.34 -25.77 -6.82
N LYS A 140 16.30 -25.08 -6.21
CA LYS A 140 17.60 -25.66 -5.81
C LYS A 140 17.47 -26.57 -4.59
N LEU A 141 16.61 -26.23 -3.64
CA LEU A 141 16.29 -27.10 -2.51
C LEU A 141 15.72 -28.45 -2.99
N LEU A 142 14.77 -28.41 -3.94
CA LEU A 142 14.22 -29.64 -4.55
C LEU A 142 15.28 -30.45 -5.30
N ASP A 143 16.19 -29.79 -6.02
CA ASP A 143 17.31 -30.47 -6.70
C ASP A 143 18.22 -31.17 -5.67
N TYR A 144 18.57 -30.48 -4.58
CA TYR A 144 19.38 -31.03 -3.47
C TYR A 144 18.70 -32.22 -2.78
N ASP A 145 17.44 -32.09 -2.37
CA ASP A 145 16.68 -33.17 -1.74
C ASP A 145 16.59 -34.42 -2.64
N THR A 146 16.45 -34.20 -3.96
CA THR A 146 16.43 -35.29 -4.95
C THR A 146 17.77 -36.04 -5.00
N GLN A 147 18.89 -35.31 -5.06
CA GLN A 147 20.22 -35.93 -5.09
C GLN A 147 20.56 -36.60 -3.77
N ARG A 148 20.20 -36.00 -2.63
CA ARG A 148 20.36 -36.62 -1.30
C ARG A 148 19.58 -37.93 -1.20
N SER A 149 18.35 -37.96 -1.69
CA SER A 149 17.54 -39.19 -1.74
C SER A 149 18.17 -40.27 -2.63
N LYS A 150 18.77 -39.88 -3.77
CA LYS A 150 19.49 -40.79 -4.67
C LYS A 150 20.72 -41.41 -4.00
N VAL A 151 21.52 -40.60 -3.28
CA VAL A 151 22.66 -41.08 -2.49
C VAL A 151 22.20 -42.07 -1.42
N ARG A 152 21.17 -41.73 -0.63
CA ARG A 152 20.60 -42.62 0.40
C ARG A 152 20.18 -43.97 -0.17
N LYS A 153 19.47 -43.98 -1.30
CA LYS A 153 19.06 -45.22 -1.98
C LYS A 153 20.24 -46.08 -2.44
N LEU A 154 21.35 -45.47 -2.86
CA LEU A 154 22.57 -46.18 -3.26
C LEU A 154 23.36 -46.71 -2.07
N ILE A 155 23.24 -46.07 -0.89
CA ILE A 155 23.79 -46.60 0.37
C ILE A 155 22.96 -47.79 0.84
N ASP A 156 21.63 -47.64 0.89
CA ASP A 156 20.70 -48.69 1.34
C ASP A 156 20.72 -49.92 0.41
N LYS A 157 20.92 -49.69 -0.90
CA LYS A 157 21.09 -50.73 -1.91
C LYS A 157 22.32 -50.44 -2.78
N PRO A 158 23.49 -50.95 -2.38
CA PRO A 158 24.74 -50.77 -3.11
C PRO A 158 24.64 -51.24 -4.57
N SER A 159 25.24 -50.47 -5.47
CA SER A 159 25.32 -50.80 -6.89
C SER A 159 26.52 -51.69 -7.16
N GLU A 160 26.45 -52.54 -8.18
CA GLU A 160 27.59 -53.35 -8.64
C GLU A 160 28.73 -52.49 -9.21
N ASP A 161 28.40 -51.32 -9.76
CA ASP A 161 29.36 -50.29 -10.20
C ASP A 161 29.89 -49.48 -9.00
N PRO A 162 31.18 -49.64 -8.60
CA PRO A 162 31.76 -48.94 -7.47
C PRO A 162 31.85 -47.42 -7.68
N GLN A 163 31.79 -46.94 -8.93
CA GLN A 163 31.86 -45.51 -9.25
C GLN A 163 30.51 -44.80 -9.15
N ARG A 164 29.41 -45.55 -9.05
CA ARG A 164 28.05 -44.97 -9.08
C ARG A 164 27.72 -44.17 -7.82
N LEU A 165 28.14 -44.66 -6.64
CA LEU A 165 27.94 -43.95 -5.39
C LEU A 165 28.81 -42.67 -5.31
N PRO A 166 30.14 -42.72 -5.55
CA PRO A 166 30.98 -41.51 -5.59
C PRO A 166 30.47 -40.42 -6.54
N ARG A 167 29.97 -40.80 -7.74
CA ARG A 167 29.38 -39.84 -8.68
C ARG A 167 28.09 -39.21 -8.15
N ALA A 168 27.22 -40.00 -7.50
CA ALA A 168 25.99 -39.47 -6.91
C ALA A 168 26.28 -38.55 -5.73
N GLU A 169 27.31 -38.85 -4.92
CA GLU A 169 27.77 -37.98 -3.83
C GLU A 169 28.33 -36.65 -4.37
N GLN A 170 29.13 -36.70 -5.44
CA GLN A 170 29.61 -35.48 -6.10
C GLN A 170 28.45 -34.63 -6.65
N GLU A 171 27.46 -35.24 -7.31
CA GLU A 171 26.25 -34.54 -7.78
C GLU A 171 25.44 -33.93 -6.62
N ALA A 172 25.35 -34.62 -5.48
CA ALA A 172 24.65 -34.14 -4.29
C ALA A 172 25.38 -32.95 -3.65
N ASN A 173 26.71 -33.01 -3.54
CA ASN A 173 27.52 -31.92 -3.02
C ASN A 173 27.41 -30.66 -3.89
N MET A 174 27.47 -30.81 -5.22
CA MET A 174 27.24 -29.68 -6.13
C MET A 174 25.84 -29.08 -5.97
N ALA A 175 24.80 -29.92 -5.83
CA ALA A 175 23.44 -29.44 -5.62
C ALA A 175 23.28 -28.71 -4.27
N ARG A 176 23.96 -29.20 -3.22
CA ARG A 176 24.03 -28.59 -1.89
C ARG A 176 24.65 -27.20 -1.96
N GLU A 177 25.84 -27.05 -2.53
CA GLU A 177 26.52 -25.75 -2.65
C GLU A 177 25.66 -24.71 -3.38
N MET A 178 24.99 -25.10 -4.48
CA MET A 178 24.10 -24.21 -5.21
C MET A 178 22.89 -23.75 -4.39
N TYR A 179 22.34 -24.65 -3.56
CA TYR A 179 21.22 -24.33 -2.67
C TYR A 179 21.68 -23.45 -1.50
N GLU A 180 22.77 -23.84 -0.81
CA GLU A 180 23.29 -23.13 0.37
C GLU A 180 23.71 -21.71 0.03
N ASN A 181 24.28 -21.47 -1.16
CA ASN A 181 24.60 -20.13 -1.64
C ASN A 181 23.33 -19.25 -1.73
N LEU A 182 22.30 -19.71 -2.44
CA LEU A 182 21.04 -18.96 -2.56
C LEU A 182 20.32 -18.80 -1.22
N ASN A 183 20.36 -19.83 -0.37
CA ASN A 183 19.77 -19.78 0.96
C ASN A 183 20.44 -18.71 1.80
N SER A 184 21.77 -18.70 1.85
CA SER A 184 22.55 -17.74 2.63
C SER A 184 22.30 -16.30 2.17
N ILE A 185 22.21 -16.06 0.86
CA ILE A 185 21.87 -14.73 0.33
C ILE A 185 20.50 -14.30 0.86
N LEU A 186 19.47 -15.13 0.71
CA LEU A 186 18.11 -14.77 1.09
C LEU A 186 17.93 -14.60 2.61
N VAL A 187 18.55 -15.46 3.41
CA VAL A 187 18.56 -15.33 4.88
C VAL A 187 19.20 -14.02 5.31
N ASN A 188 20.27 -13.58 4.63
CA ASN A 188 20.94 -12.32 4.95
C ASN A 188 20.21 -11.08 4.42
N ASP A 189 19.54 -11.17 3.27
CA ASP A 189 19.02 -9.99 2.57
C ASP A 189 17.53 -9.73 2.82
N LEU A 190 16.70 -10.75 3.07
CA LEU A 190 15.29 -10.56 3.42
C LEU A 190 15.10 -9.66 4.67
N PRO A 191 15.84 -9.85 5.78
CA PRO A 191 15.74 -8.97 6.94
C PRO A 191 16.05 -7.51 6.58
N LYS A 192 17.08 -7.28 5.75
CA LYS A 192 17.49 -5.93 5.33
C LYS A 192 16.39 -5.24 4.52
N VAL A 193 15.73 -5.96 3.61
CA VAL A 193 14.57 -5.42 2.86
C VAL A 193 13.45 -5.04 3.83
N VAL A 194 13.21 -5.88 4.84
CA VAL A 194 12.20 -5.61 5.86
C VAL A 194 12.58 -4.36 6.65
N GLU A 195 13.82 -4.23 7.12
CA GLU A 195 14.31 -3.08 7.89
C GLU A 195 14.30 -1.78 7.08
N LEU A 196 14.70 -1.83 5.81
CA LEU A 196 14.78 -0.68 4.91
C LEU A 196 13.42 0.01 4.72
N ARG A 197 12.30 -0.70 4.96
CA ARG A 197 10.95 -0.13 4.86
C ARG A 197 10.79 1.17 5.68
N VAL A 198 11.42 1.25 6.85
CA VAL A 198 11.27 2.36 7.79
C VAL A 198 11.93 3.63 7.23
N PRO A 199 13.27 3.69 7.08
CA PRO A 199 13.92 4.90 6.57
C PRO A 199 13.49 5.27 5.14
N TYR A 200 12.99 4.31 4.36
CA TYR A 200 12.52 4.58 3.00
C TYR A 200 11.09 5.15 2.95
N LEU A 201 10.16 4.65 3.78
CA LEU A 201 8.74 5.04 3.73
C LEU A 201 8.34 6.07 4.79
N ASP A 202 9.09 6.22 5.88
CA ASP A 202 8.84 7.24 6.92
C ASP A 202 8.71 8.66 6.32
N PRO A 203 9.60 9.11 5.41
CA PRO A 203 9.45 10.42 4.78
C PRO A 203 8.13 10.59 4.01
N SER A 204 7.59 9.50 3.43
CA SER A 204 6.30 9.55 2.75
C SER A 204 5.13 9.71 3.72
N PHE A 205 5.18 9.06 4.89
CA PHE A 205 4.16 9.27 5.93
C PHE A 205 4.24 10.69 6.49
N GLU A 206 5.45 11.19 6.73
CA GLU A 206 5.66 12.56 7.18
C GLU A 206 5.15 13.59 6.15
N ALA A 207 5.47 13.39 4.87
CA ALA A 207 4.98 14.24 3.78
C ALA A 207 3.46 14.24 3.68
N MET A 208 2.82 13.10 3.88
CA MET A 208 1.35 12.98 3.89
C MET A 208 0.74 13.82 5.02
N VAL A 209 1.24 13.68 6.25
CA VAL A 209 0.74 14.43 7.42
C VAL A 209 0.98 15.94 7.24
N LYS A 210 2.17 16.33 6.75
CA LYS A 210 2.48 17.73 6.48
C LYS A 210 1.60 18.33 5.38
N SER A 211 1.28 17.56 4.34
CA SER A 211 0.39 18.01 3.27
C SER A 211 -1.04 18.23 3.78
N GLN A 212 -1.55 17.31 4.61
CA GLN A 212 -2.84 17.45 5.28
C GLN A 212 -2.89 18.68 6.19
N LEU A 213 -1.88 18.85 7.03
CA LEU A 213 -1.78 19.98 7.94
C LEU A 213 -1.76 21.31 7.17
N ARG A 214 -0.93 21.39 6.12
CA ARG A 214 -0.82 22.58 5.29
C ARG A 214 -2.16 22.92 4.63
N PHE A 215 -2.83 21.92 4.05
CA PHE A 215 -4.14 22.13 3.43
C PHE A 215 -5.18 22.64 4.45
N ALA A 216 -5.25 22.02 5.63
CA ALA A 216 -6.16 22.44 6.69
C ALA A 216 -5.87 23.86 7.19
N GLN A 217 -4.59 24.22 7.35
CA GLN A 217 -4.17 25.57 7.76
C GLN A 217 -4.54 26.61 6.71
N THR A 218 -4.24 26.35 5.43
CA THR A 218 -4.62 27.24 4.34
C THR A 218 -6.15 27.41 4.29
N SER A 219 -6.91 26.33 4.36
CA SER A 219 -8.38 26.39 4.38
C SER A 219 -8.91 27.21 5.54
N TYR A 220 -8.35 27.04 6.74
CA TYR A 220 -8.72 27.83 7.91
C TYR A 220 -8.42 29.32 7.72
N GLU A 221 -7.22 29.67 7.27
CA GLU A 221 -6.83 31.07 7.07
C GLU A 221 -7.70 31.77 6.01
N GLN A 222 -8.01 31.07 4.91
CA GLN A 222 -8.90 31.62 3.87
C GLN A 222 -10.32 31.84 4.40
N LEU A 223 -10.86 30.89 5.19
CA LEU A 223 -12.20 31.00 5.78
C LEU A 223 -12.27 32.06 6.90
N GLU A 224 -11.26 32.14 7.76
CA GLU A 224 -11.20 33.15 8.82
C GLU A 224 -11.16 34.57 8.24
N GLY A 225 -10.51 34.74 7.07
CA GLY A 225 -10.55 36.01 6.32
C GLY A 225 -11.96 36.45 5.91
N LEU A 226 -12.90 35.51 5.80
CA LEU A 226 -14.31 35.80 5.50
C LEU A 226 -15.15 36.11 6.73
N ARG A 227 -14.67 35.84 7.95
CA ARG A 227 -15.43 35.98 9.20
C ARG A 227 -16.08 37.36 9.34
N ARG A 228 -15.40 38.41 8.87
CA ARG A 228 -15.90 39.80 8.91
C ARG A 228 -17.19 40.04 8.12
N HIS A 229 -17.52 39.18 7.15
CA HIS A 229 -18.73 39.31 6.34
C HIS A 229 -19.96 38.70 7.02
N PHE A 230 -19.78 37.87 8.05
CA PHE A 230 -20.86 37.18 8.74
C PHE A 230 -21.13 37.82 10.10
N PRO A 231 -22.40 37.92 10.53
CA PRO A 231 -22.74 38.43 11.85
C PRO A 231 -22.18 37.51 12.95
N PRO A 232 -21.88 38.04 14.14
CA PRO A 232 -21.42 37.22 15.27
C PRO A 232 -22.49 36.20 15.66
N GLU A 233 -22.07 34.98 16.05
CA GLU A 233 -22.96 33.84 16.36
C GLU A 233 -24.11 34.19 17.33
N ASN A 234 -23.88 35.11 18.27
CA ASN A 234 -24.84 35.46 19.31
C ASN A 234 -26.10 36.19 18.82
N GLU A 235 -26.12 36.78 17.62
CA GLU A 235 -27.28 37.55 17.13
C GLU A 235 -28.32 36.68 16.40
N ASN A 236 -27.93 35.53 15.84
CA ASN A 236 -28.82 34.71 15.02
C ASN A 236 -29.61 33.68 15.82
N ASP A 237 -29.04 33.08 16.87
CA ASP A 237 -29.75 32.07 17.68
C ASP A 237 -30.99 32.66 18.38
N GLN A 238 -30.85 33.83 19.01
CA GLN A 238 -32.00 34.48 19.66
C GLN A 238 -33.08 34.90 18.67
N ARG A 239 -32.71 35.26 17.43
CA ARG A 239 -33.66 35.69 16.41
C ARG A 239 -34.38 34.51 15.79
N VAL A 240 -33.67 33.42 15.49
CA VAL A 240 -34.27 32.18 14.99
C VAL A 240 -35.16 31.54 16.06
N ASP A 241 -34.72 31.50 17.31
CA ASP A 241 -35.52 30.99 18.42
C ASP A 241 -36.80 31.82 18.64
N ASN A 242 -36.70 33.15 18.56
CA ASN A 242 -37.86 34.03 18.64
C ASN A 242 -38.84 33.81 17.48
N VAL A 243 -38.35 33.65 16.24
CA VAL A 243 -39.22 33.36 15.08
C VAL A 243 -39.88 31.99 15.22
N LEU A 244 -39.14 30.96 15.63
CA LEU A 244 -39.68 29.63 15.89
C LEU A 244 -40.68 29.63 17.06
N GLN A 245 -40.50 30.51 18.04
CA GLN A 245 -41.44 30.72 19.13
C GLN A 245 -42.71 31.43 18.65
N GLN A 246 -42.60 32.49 17.84
CA GLN A 246 -43.75 33.17 17.23
C GLN A 246 -44.54 32.24 16.29
N MET A 247 -43.88 31.33 15.59
CA MET A 247 -44.54 30.27 14.80
C MET A 247 -45.29 29.28 15.69
N ARG A 248 -44.71 28.89 16.84
CA ARG A 248 -45.37 28.02 17.83
C ARG A 248 -46.58 28.69 18.49
N GLU A 249 -46.49 29.99 18.73
CA GLU A 249 -47.55 30.80 19.33
C GLU A 249 -48.56 31.34 18.30
N LEU A 250 -48.37 31.05 17.00
CA LEU A 250 -49.19 31.54 15.87
C LEU A 250 -49.30 33.08 15.79
N THR A 251 -48.33 33.80 16.37
CA THR A 251 -48.32 35.26 16.47
C THR A 251 -47.60 35.94 15.29
N ILE A 252 -47.00 35.15 14.40
CA ILE A 252 -46.13 35.65 13.32
C ILE A 252 -46.84 36.54 12.28
N CYS A 253 -48.17 36.43 12.14
CA CYS A 253 -48.97 37.24 11.21
C CYS A 253 -49.72 38.40 11.90
N GLY A 254 -49.40 38.70 13.16
CA GLY A 254 -50.17 39.64 13.98
C GLY A 254 -51.39 38.97 14.61
N ASN A 255 -51.66 39.27 15.88
CA ASN A 255 -52.80 38.74 16.61
C ASN A 255 -54.10 39.18 15.92
N PHE A 256 -54.94 38.23 15.54
CA PHE A 256 -56.36 38.48 15.26
C PHE A 256 -57.14 38.64 16.57
#